data_AF-A0A6G9YIY1-F1
#
_entry.id   AF-A0A6G9YIY1-F1
#
_cell.length_a   1.000
_cell.length_b   1.000
_cell.length_c   1.000
_cell.angle_alpha   90.00
_cell.angle_beta   90.00
_cell.angle_gamma   90.00
#
_symmetry.space_group_name_H-M   'P 1'
#
loop_
_entity.id
_entity.type
_entity.pdbx_description
1 polymer ?
#
loop_
_entity_poly.entity_id
_entity_poly.type
_entity_poly.pdbx_seq_one_letter_code
_entity_poly.pdbx_strand_id
1 'polypeptide(L)'
;MPGPARAMSCAAAYARLRKLANEQVIRLAEPSTANRVLLDGLGPHTPGIIAGVRLHDTAGAPYRPGLLDPRNALALIRFTEFLRDNFGVTELLLDAGGHCAALRESHRTGRAIDVAGVVMLVGEVRRRITVADHWGGVATAATPGGDWPAHAGPSLRYRLDEPDAHPLGDPDGDMFVADFFRSVYDFAAGEWQDRSTGPDPAGPPTAIGEPSLIRHPDHPGCPVAPHRRRRYRTHLHLQIGGTE
;
A
#
# COMPACT_ATOMS: atom_id res chain seq x y z
N MET A 1 -11.68 1.64 19.92
CA MET A 1 -10.38 1.56 19.20
C MET A 1 -9.95 2.97 18.86
N PRO A 2 -8.66 3.36 18.98
CA PRO A 2 -8.20 4.64 18.46
C PRO A 2 -8.46 4.69 16.94
N GLY A 3 -8.80 5.87 16.43
CA GLY A 3 -9.21 6.06 15.03
C GLY A 3 -8.16 5.66 13.99
N PRO A 4 -8.54 5.67 12.69
CA PRO A 4 -7.62 5.37 11.60
C PRO A 4 -6.55 6.46 11.45
N ALA A 5 -5.37 6.10 10.95
CA ALA A 5 -4.25 7.04 10.83
C ALA A 5 -4.60 8.28 9.98
N ARG A 6 -5.40 8.12 8.91
CA ARG A 6 -5.94 9.22 8.08
C ARG A 6 -6.75 10.26 8.84
N ALA A 7 -7.33 9.93 9.99
CA ALA A 7 -8.11 10.85 10.82
C ALA A 7 -7.31 11.47 11.98
N MET A 8 -6.05 11.07 12.16
CA MET A 8 -5.23 11.50 13.31
C MET A 8 -4.41 12.76 13.01
N SER A 9 -4.07 13.49 14.07
CA SER A 9 -2.95 14.45 14.02
C SER A 9 -1.60 13.72 14.14
N CYS A 10 -0.52 14.35 13.68
CA CYS A 10 0.83 13.78 13.84
C CYS A 10 1.18 13.53 15.31
N ALA A 11 0.80 14.45 16.21
CA ALA A 11 1.03 14.30 17.65
C ALA A 11 0.30 13.08 18.24
N ALA A 12 -0.96 12.85 17.86
CA ALA A 12 -1.73 11.71 18.32
C ALA A 12 -1.16 10.38 17.78
N ALA A 13 -0.78 10.34 16.49
CA ALA A 13 -0.15 9.17 15.89
C ALA A 13 1.22 8.87 16.53
N TYR A 14 2.02 9.90 16.78
CA TYR A 14 3.30 9.76 17.48
C TYR A 14 3.13 9.26 18.92
N ALA A 15 2.14 9.75 19.67
CA ALA A 15 1.84 9.24 20.99
C ALA A 15 1.48 7.74 20.96
N ARG A 16 0.76 7.28 19.92
CA ARG A 16 0.47 5.86 19.73
C ARG A 16 1.73 5.05 19.41
N LEU A 17 2.60 5.54 18.53
CA LEU A 17 3.89 4.91 18.22
C LEU A 17 4.77 4.79 19.46
N ARG A 18 4.85 5.84 20.29
CA ARG A 18 5.57 5.80 21.57
C ARG A 18 5.01 4.75 22.52
N LYS A 19 3.68 4.61 22.59
CA LYS A 19 3.05 3.55 23.38
C LYS A 19 3.47 2.16 22.88
N LEU A 20 3.42 1.92 21.56
CA LEU A 20 3.88 0.66 20.96
C LEU A 20 5.38 0.41 21.22
N ALA A 21 6.21 1.45 21.22
CA ALA A 21 7.63 1.33 21.51
C ALA A 21 7.89 1.00 22.99
N ASN A 22 7.15 1.61 23.92
CA ASN A 22 7.21 1.31 25.34
C ASN A 22 6.73 -0.12 25.65
N GLU A 23 5.74 -0.60 24.90
CA GLU A 23 5.24 -1.98 24.93
C GLU A 23 6.19 -2.97 24.23
N GLN A 24 7.35 -2.51 23.74
CA GLN A 24 8.35 -3.28 23.01
C GLN A 24 7.81 -3.96 21.73
N VAL A 25 6.68 -3.48 21.21
CA VAL A 25 6.13 -3.94 19.94
C VAL A 25 7.02 -3.44 18.81
N ILE A 26 7.29 -2.13 18.78
CA ILE A 26 8.13 -1.49 17.75
C ILE A 26 9.41 -0.91 18.36
N ARG A 27 10.38 -0.57 17.51
CA ARG A 27 11.54 0.27 17.83
C ARG A 27 11.48 1.58 17.03
N LEU A 28 11.56 2.69 17.74
CA LEU A 28 11.81 4.00 17.15
C LEU A 28 13.30 4.31 17.31
N ALA A 29 13.97 4.68 16.22
CA ALA A 29 15.34 5.18 16.26
C ALA A 29 15.35 6.71 16.37
N GLU A 30 16.45 7.25 16.86
CA GLU A 30 16.66 8.69 16.89
C GLU A 30 17.18 9.21 15.53
N PRO A 31 16.74 10.39 15.07
CA PRO A 31 15.80 11.30 15.74
C PRO A 31 14.32 10.94 15.44
N SER A 32 13.52 10.67 16.48
CA SER A 32 12.07 10.46 16.34
C SER A 32 11.28 11.50 17.14
N THR A 33 10.44 12.27 16.46
CA THR A 33 9.66 13.39 17.01
C THR A 33 8.18 13.30 16.62
N ALA A 34 7.36 14.20 17.16
CA ALA A 34 5.95 14.32 16.80
C ALA A 34 5.69 14.67 15.32
N ASN A 35 6.71 15.05 14.54
CA ASN A 35 6.57 15.42 13.13
C ASN A 35 7.21 14.42 12.16
N ARG A 36 8.17 13.62 12.64
CA ARG A 36 8.94 12.66 11.84
C ARG A 36 9.42 11.53 12.72
N VAL A 37 9.26 10.29 12.27
CA VAL A 37 9.70 9.09 13.00
C VAL A 37 10.59 8.24 12.12
N LEU A 38 11.58 7.60 12.75
CA LEU A 38 12.42 6.59 12.11
C LEU A 38 12.03 5.22 12.68
N LEU A 39 11.41 4.38 11.85
CA LEU A 39 11.06 3.01 12.23
C LEU A 39 12.30 2.10 12.10
N ASP A 40 12.77 1.55 13.21
CA ASP A 40 13.97 0.70 13.27
C ASP A 40 13.62 -0.75 13.63
N GLY A 41 12.49 -1.21 13.10
CA GLY A 41 11.98 -2.57 13.22
C GLY A 41 11.07 -2.83 14.43
N LEU A 42 10.71 -4.10 14.64
CA LEU A 42 10.05 -4.57 15.87
C LEU A 42 11.05 -5.08 16.92
N GLY A 43 10.65 -5.07 18.20
CA GLY A 43 11.43 -5.72 19.26
C GLY A 43 11.50 -7.26 19.13
N PRO A 44 12.39 -7.94 19.86
CA PRO A 44 13.83 -7.76 19.88
C PRO A 44 14.50 -8.29 18.58
N HIS A 45 14.92 -7.33 17.74
CA HIS A 45 16.15 -7.30 16.94
C HIS A 45 16.19 -8.00 15.57
N THR A 46 15.41 -7.51 14.60
CA THR A 46 15.85 -7.58 13.20
C THR A 46 15.50 -6.28 12.44
N PRO A 47 16.51 -5.45 12.12
CA PRO A 47 16.30 -4.28 11.27
C PRO A 47 15.60 -4.64 9.96
N GLY A 48 14.64 -3.82 9.54
CA GLY A 48 13.85 -4.04 8.32
C GLY A 48 12.68 -5.01 8.46
N ILE A 49 12.30 -5.39 9.68
CA ILE A 49 11.06 -6.15 9.95
C ILE A 49 10.08 -5.26 10.73
N ILE A 50 8.87 -5.07 10.18
CA ILE A 50 7.76 -4.35 10.80
C ILE A 50 6.59 -5.31 10.93
N ALA A 51 6.00 -5.45 12.12
CA ALA A 51 4.95 -6.43 12.41
C ALA A 51 5.28 -7.89 12.05
N GLY A 52 6.56 -8.29 12.07
CA GLY A 52 6.96 -9.64 11.63
C GLY A 52 7.01 -9.80 10.10
N VAL A 53 6.73 -8.73 9.35
CA VAL A 53 6.84 -8.66 7.89
C VAL A 53 8.15 -7.96 7.53
N ARG A 54 8.97 -8.60 6.70
CA ARG A 54 10.22 -8.05 6.21
C ARG A 54 9.97 -7.11 5.04
N LEU A 55 10.59 -5.93 5.05
CA LEU A 55 10.45 -4.95 3.97
C LEU A 55 11.59 -5.12 2.96
N HIS A 56 11.25 -5.21 1.68
CA HIS A 56 12.20 -5.27 0.58
C HIS A 56 11.82 -4.29 -0.52
N ASP A 57 12.80 -3.87 -1.30
CA ASP A 57 12.50 -3.28 -2.60
C ASP A 57 12.12 -4.37 -3.63
N THR A 58 11.68 -3.94 -4.82
CA THR A 58 11.32 -4.85 -5.91
C THR A 58 12.49 -5.70 -6.40
N ALA A 59 13.73 -5.26 -6.22
CA ALA A 59 14.96 -6.00 -6.53
C ALA A 59 15.35 -7.01 -5.42
N GLY A 60 14.63 -7.02 -4.31
CA GLY A 60 14.85 -7.92 -3.18
C GLY A 60 15.85 -7.40 -2.14
N ALA A 61 16.37 -6.18 -2.29
CA ALA A 61 17.25 -5.58 -1.29
C ALA A 61 16.44 -5.20 -0.04
N PRO A 62 17.00 -5.34 1.18
CA PRO A 62 16.33 -4.89 2.39
C PRO A 62 15.93 -3.42 2.29
N TYR A 63 14.65 -3.12 2.50
CA TYR A 63 14.13 -1.76 2.47
C TYR A 63 14.03 -1.20 3.88
N ARG A 64 14.63 -0.02 4.08
CA ARG A 64 14.51 0.73 5.32
C ARG A 64 13.84 2.07 4.99
N PRO A 65 12.59 2.29 5.45
CA PRO A 65 11.97 3.59 5.30
C PRO A 65 12.85 4.68 5.93
N GLY A 66 12.95 5.84 5.29
CA GLY A 66 13.56 7.02 5.89
C GLY A 66 12.71 7.60 7.02
N LEU A 67 12.87 8.89 7.30
CA LEU A 67 11.98 9.60 8.23
C LEU A 67 10.56 9.65 7.67
N LEU A 68 9.61 9.04 8.37
CA LEU A 68 8.20 8.97 8.01
C LEU A 68 7.37 10.01 8.77
N ASP A 69 6.26 10.44 8.16
CA ASP A 69 5.16 11.06 8.92
C ASP A 69 4.64 10.05 9.95
N PRO A 70 4.41 10.43 11.23
CA PRO A 70 3.95 9.51 12.26
C PRO A 70 2.66 8.76 11.90
N ARG A 71 1.76 9.39 11.13
CA ARG A 71 0.52 8.74 10.67
C ARG A 71 0.82 7.67 9.63
N ASN A 72 1.72 7.97 8.69
CA ASN A 72 2.14 7.01 7.66
C ASN A 72 2.88 5.82 8.29
N ALA A 73 3.73 6.07 9.29
CA ALA A 73 4.40 5.02 10.06
C ALA A 73 3.41 4.12 10.83
N LEU A 74 2.41 4.72 11.48
CA LEU A 74 1.37 3.97 12.19
C LEU A 74 0.52 3.13 11.22
N ALA A 75 0.12 3.71 10.09
CA ALA A 75 -0.61 3.00 9.04
C ALA A 75 0.20 1.82 8.50
N LEU A 76 1.49 2.01 8.23
CA LEU A 76 2.39 0.95 7.77
C LEU A 76 2.49 -0.20 8.77
N ILE A 77 2.65 0.09 10.07
CA ILE A 77 2.67 -0.96 11.11
C ILE A 77 1.36 -1.77 11.09
N ARG A 78 0.21 -1.09 11.13
CA ARG A 78 -1.10 -1.76 11.11
C ARG A 78 -1.32 -2.55 9.84
N PHE A 79 -0.84 -2.05 8.70
CA PHE A 79 -0.93 -2.74 7.42
C PHE A 79 -0.09 -4.01 7.41
N THR A 80 1.14 -3.95 7.93
CA THR A 80 1.97 -5.16 8.07
C THR A 80 1.36 -6.18 9.04
N GLU A 81 0.73 -5.74 10.14
CA GLU A 81 -0.02 -6.62 11.06
C GLU A 81 -1.20 -7.27 10.32
N PHE A 82 -2.01 -6.47 9.62
CA PHE A 82 -3.14 -6.94 8.82
C PHE A 82 -2.72 -7.98 7.78
N LEU A 83 -1.66 -7.70 7.01
CA LEU A 83 -1.16 -8.60 5.98
C LEU A 83 -0.67 -9.94 6.57
N ARG A 84 0.06 -9.90 7.68
CA ARG A 84 0.53 -11.09 8.38
C ARG A 84 -0.66 -11.90 8.91
N ASP A 85 -1.57 -11.24 9.63
CA ASP A 85 -2.62 -11.92 10.39
C ASP A 85 -3.72 -12.50 9.49
N ASN A 86 -3.99 -11.88 8.33
CA ASN A 86 -5.06 -12.32 7.43
C ASN A 86 -4.56 -13.20 6.28
N PHE A 87 -3.30 -13.04 5.85
CA PHE A 87 -2.79 -13.69 4.65
C PHE A 87 -1.47 -14.44 4.86
N GLY A 88 -0.91 -14.46 6.07
CA GLY A 88 0.38 -15.12 6.34
C GLY A 88 1.55 -14.47 5.59
N VAL A 89 1.43 -13.18 5.24
CA VAL A 89 2.48 -12.44 4.55
C VAL A 89 3.73 -12.38 5.43
N THR A 90 4.88 -12.70 4.83
CA THR A 90 6.20 -12.66 5.47
C THR A 90 7.08 -11.55 4.92
N GLU A 91 6.82 -11.07 3.69
CA GLU A 91 7.56 -9.97 3.09
C GLU A 91 6.62 -8.98 2.38
N LEU A 92 6.90 -7.69 2.57
CA LEU A 92 6.25 -6.58 1.86
C LEU A 92 7.26 -6.02 0.84
N LEU A 93 6.85 -6.00 -0.42
CA LEU A 93 7.64 -5.47 -1.52
C LEU A 93 7.23 -4.01 -1.77
N LEU A 94 8.19 -3.11 -1.69
CA LEU A 94 8.01 -1.68 -1.90
C LEU A 94 8.71 -1.26 -3.19
N ASP A 95 8.07 -0.39 -3.97
CA ASP A 95 8.69 0.21 -5.14
C ASP A 95 9.61 1.35 -4.69
N ALA A 96 10.90 1.05 -4.54
CA ALA A 96 11.93 2.06 -4.28
C ALA A 96 12.17 2.97 -5.50
N GLY A 97 11.68 2.60 -6.70
CA GLY A 97 11.85 3.27 -7.99
C GLY A 97 11.09 4.60 -8.15
N GLY A 98 10.43 5.09 -7.11
CA GLY A 98 9.85 6.43 -7.06
C GLY A 98 10.88 7.58 -6.97
N HIS A 99 12.18 7.31 -7.10
CA HIS A 99 13.28 8.30 -7.10
C HIS A 99 13.32 9.23 -8.34
N CYS A 100 12.20 9.44 -9.02
CA CYS A 100 12.05 10.59 -9.92
C CYS A 100 11.96 11.87 -9.08
N ALA A 101 13.13 12.41 -8.76
CA ALA A 101 13.41 13.53 -7.86
C ALA A 101 12.67 14.85 -8.15
N ALA A 102 11.87 14.93 -9.21
CA ALA A 102 11.23 16.16 -9.66
C ALA A 102 9.72 16.27 -9.35
N LEU A 103 9.02 15.20 -8.91
CA LEU A 103 7.54 15.19 -8.93
C LEU A 103 6.80 14.56 -7.74
N ARG A 104 7.42 14.16 -6.63
CA ARG A 104 6.67 13.60 -5.47
C ARG A 104 7.23 14.05 -4.12
N GLU A 105 6.85 15.25 -3.70
CA GLU A 105 7.13 15.77 -2.35
C GLU A 105 6.67 14.81 -1.24
N SER A 106 5.58 14.07 -1.43
CA SER A 106 5.04 13.16 -0.43
C SER A 106 5.99 12.02 -0.06
N HIS A 107 6.70 11.42 -1.03
CA HIS A 107 7.72 10.39 -0.77
C HIS A 107 8.92 10.96 0.00
N ARG A 108 9.44 12.12 -0.45
CA ARG A 108 10.57 12.81 0.21
C ARG A 108 10.25 13.22 1.64
N THR A 109 8.99 13.59 1.91
CA THR A 109 8.53 13.99 3.24
C THR A 109 8.07 12.82 4.10
N GLY A 110 8.23 11.57 3.64
CA GLY A 110 7.87 10.38 4.40
C GLY A 110 6.36 10.16 4.53
N ARG A 111 5.57 10.82 3.68
CA ARG A 111 4.10 10.76 3.67
C ARG A 111 3.55 9.74 2.70
N ALA A 112 4.35 9.12 1.86
CA ALA A 112 3.90 8.14 0.88
C ALA A 112 4.76 6.87 0.87
N ILE A 113 4.14 5.77 0.45
CA ILE A 113 4.78 4.50 0.13
C ILE A 113 4.15 3.94 -1.16
N ASP A 114 4.94 3.22 -1.95
CA ASP A 114 4.48 2.53 -3.15
C ASP A 114 4.58 1.01 -2.88
N VAL A 115 3.44 0.34 -2.71
CA VAL A 115 3.37 -1.10 -2.46
C VAL A 115 3.40 -1.85 -3.78
N ALA A 116 4.47 -2.60 -4.04
CA ALA A 116 4.64 -3.35 -5.28
C ALA A 116 4.12 -4.80 -5.19
N GLY A 117 3.95 -5.34 -3.98
CA GLY A 117 3.50 -6.71 -3.78
C GLY A 117 3.86 -7.28 -2.42
N VAL A 118 3.71 -8.60 -2.28
CA VAL A 118 4.01 -9.35 -1.06
C VAL A 118 4.62 -10.71 -1.39
N VAL A 119 5.22 -11.32 -0.36
CA VAL A 119 5.56 -12.74 -0.33
C VAL A 119 4.87 -13.38 0.86
N MET A 120 4.29 -14.56 0.65
CA MET A 120 3.60 -15.36 1.66
C MET A 120 3.92 -16.85 1.49
N LEU A 121 3.61 -17.64 2.52
CA LEU A 121 3.69 -19.10 2.46
C LEU A 121 2.27 -19.67 2.36
N VAL A 122 2.02 -20.48 1.33
CA VAL A 122 0.79 -21.27 1.19
C VAL A 122 1.19 -22.73 1.29
N GLY A 123 0.95 -23.33 2.47
CA GLY A 123 1.59 -24.60 2.85
C GLY A 123 3.12 -24.43 2.90
N GLU A 124 3.84 -25.26 2.15
CA GLU A 124 5.30 -25.15 2.01
C GLU A 124 5.75 -24.29 0.83
N VAL A 125 4.79 -23.80 0.02
CA VAL A 125 5.10 -23.06 -1.21
C VAL A 125 5.19 -21.57 -0.91
N ARG A 126 6.36 -21.00 -1.20
CA ARG A 126 6.58 -19.55 -1.19
C ARG A 126 5.96 -18.92 -2.43
N ARG A 127 4.89 -18.14 -2.23
CA ARG A 127 4.19 -17.40 -3.30
C ARG A 127 4.55 -15.92 -3.25
N ARG A 128 4.78 -15.34 -4.43
CA ARG A 128 5.02 -13.90 -4.62
C ARG A 128 3.87 -13.33 -5.42
N ILE A 129 3.13 -12.41 -4.82
CA ILE A 129 2.00 -11.72 -5.46
C ILE A 129 2.40 -10.26 -5.65
N THR A 130 2.40 -9.80 -6.89
CA THR A 130 2.86 -8.46 -7.29
C THR A 130 1.72 -7.68 -7.94
N VAL A 131 1.68 -6.38 -7.71
CA VAL A 131 0.75 -5.49 -8.41
C VAL A 131 1.03 -5.55 -9.91
N ALA A 132 2.30 -5.61 -10.32
CA ALA A 132 2.69 -5.68 -11.71
C ALA A 132 2.11 -6.89 -12.45
N ASP A 133 2.26 -8.10 -11.91
CA ASP A 133 1.91 -9.32 -12.65
C ASP A 133 0.46 -9.75 -12.39
N HIS A 134 -0.04 -9.48 -11.18
CA HIS A 134 -1.30 -10.03 -10.67
C HIS A 134 -2.40 -8.98 -10.53
N TRP A 135 -2.15 -7.73 -10.95
CA TRP A 135 -3.18 -6.72 -11.07
C TRP A 135 -3.00 -5.86 -12.32
N GLY A 136 -1.98 -5.01 -12.39
CA GLY A 136 -1.83 -4.07 -13.50
C GLY A 136 -1.41 -4.70 -14.83
N GLY A 137 -0.75 -5.85 -14.80
CA GLY A 137 -0.36 -6.62 -15.97
C GLY A 137 -1.48 -7.45 -16.58
N VAL A 138 -2.51 -7.75 -15.78
CA VAL A 138 -3.58 -8.68 -16.14
C VAL A 138 -4.37 -8.16 -17.32
N ALA A 139 -4.46 -9.00 -18.36
CA ALA A 139 -5.28 -8.74 -19.51
C ALA A 139 -6.71 -9.21 -19.25
N THR A 140 -7.67 -8.37 -19.63
CA THR A 140 -9.11 -8.69 -19.54
C THR A 140 -9.77 -8.38 -20.88
N ALA A 141 -11.06 -8.73 -21.02
CA ALA A 141 -11.84 -8.29 -22.18
C ALA A 141 -11.86 -6.76 -22.31
N ALA A 142 -11.83 -6.05 -21.18
CA ALA A 142 -11.84 -4.59 -21.12
C ALA A 142 -10.43 -3.96 -21.22
N THR A 143 -9.37 -4.71 -20.87
CA THR A 143 -7.97 -4.25 -20.93
C THR A 143 -7.08 -5.25 -21.67
N PRO A 144 -7.22 -5.40 -23.00
CA PRO A 144 -6.39 -6.32 -23.77
C PRO A 144 -4.91 -5.95 -23.66
N GLY A 145 -4.05 -6.94 -23.41
CA GLY A 145 -2.61 -6.73 -23.15
C GLY A 145 -2.31 -6.01 -21.82
N GLY A 146 -3.31 -5.87 -20.95
CA GLY A 146 -3.21 -5.17 -19.67
C GLY A 146 -3.16 -3.64 -19.79
N ASP A 147 -3.46 -3.08 -20.96
CA ASP A 147 -3.58 -1.62 -21.14
C ASP A 147 -5.05 -1.18 -21.11
N TRP A 148 -5.32 -0.07 -20.43
CA TRP A 148 -6.65 0.53 -20.44
C TRP A 148 -6.95 1.21 -21.78
N PRO A 149 -8.17 1.06 -22.34
CA PRO A 149 -8.60 1.83 -23.50
C PRO A 149 -8.65 3.33 -23.18
N ALA A 150 -8.44 4.16 -24.21
CA ALA A 150 -8.36 5.61 -24.09
C ALA A 150 -9.63 6.27 -23.50
N HIS A 151 -10.79 5.60 -23.62
CA HIS A 151 -12.10 6.10 -23.18
C HIS A 151 -12.80 5.12 -22.25
N ALA A 152 -12.09 4.63 -21.25
CA ALA A 152 -12.69 3.80 -20.21
C ALA A 152 -13.72 4.61 -19.40
N GLY A 153 -15.00 4.49 -19.77
CA GLY A 153 -16.14 5.07 -19.06
C GLY A 153 -16.52 4.31 -17.78
N PRO A 154 -17.56 4.77 -17.07
CA PRO A 154 -18.00 4.22 -15.78
C PRO A 154 -18.59 2.81 -15.84
N SER A 155 -18.79 2.26 -17.04
CA SER A 155 -19.34 0.92 -17.27
C SER A 155 -18.28 -0.17 -17.50
N LEU A 156 -16.99 0.14 -17.35
CA LEU A 156 -15.95 -0.90 -17.43
C LEU A 156 -15.89 -1.71 -16.15
N ARG A 157 -15.80 -3.03 -16.31
CA ARG A 157 -15.40 -3.94 -15.22
C ARG A 157 -13.93 -3.71 -14.92
N TYR A 158 -13.58 -3.62 -13.65
CA TYR A 158 -12.19 -3.49 -13.20
C TYR A 158 -11.52 -4.87 -13.21
N ARG A 159 -10.19 -4.92 -13.23
CA ARG A 159 -9.49 -6.20 -13.37
C ARG A 159 -9.83 -7.16 -12.23
N LEU A 160 -9.98 -6.63 -11.01
CA LEU A 160 -10.36 -7.44 -9.85
C LEU A 160 -11.84 -7.88 -9.85
N ASP A 161 -12.67 -7.43 -10.79
CA ASP A 161 -14.05 -7.92 -11.02
C ASP A 161 -14.11 -9.12 -11.96
N GLU A 162 -12.97 -9.50 -12.56
CA GLU A 162 -12.82 -10.65 -13.45
C GLU A 162 -11.90 -11.69 -12.78
N PRO A 163 -12.39 -12.47 -11.81
CA PRO A 163 -11.56 -13.40 -11.02
C PRO A 163 -10.85 -14.44 -11.90
N ASP A 164 -11.48 -14.87 -13.01
CA ASP A 164 -10.89 -15.81 -13.97
C ASP A 164 -9.68 -15.24 -14.74
N ALA A 165 -9.39 -13.94 -14.62
CA ALA A 165 -8.29 -13.28 -15.31
C ALA A 165 -6.96 -13.30 -14.52
N HIS A 166 -6.94 -13.85 -13.30
CA HIS A 166 -5.77 -13.79 -12.40
C HIS A 166 -5.09 -15.15 -12.21
N PRO A 167 -4.38 -15.69 -13.23
CA PRO A 167 -3.77 -17.01 -13.10
C PRO A 167 -2.56 -16.96 -12.15
N LEU A 168 -2.69 -17.54 -10.97
CA LEU A 168 -1.57 -18.13 -10.22
C LEU A 168 -1.25 -19.55 -10.69
N GLY A 169 -2.06 -20.11 -11.60
CA GLY A 169 -1.88 -21.47 -12.14
C GLY A 169 -2.37 -22.56 -11.19
N ASP A 170 -3.20 -22.21 -10.21
CA ASP A 170 -3.82 -23.10 -9.24
C ASP A 170 -5.32 -22.76 -9.17
N PRO A 171 -6.24 -23.71 -9.38
CA PRO A 171 -7.68 -23.46 -9.38
C PRO A 171 -8.21 -22.75 -8.12
N ASP A 172 -7.55 -22.91 -6.96
CA ASP A 172 -7.90 -22.20 -5.71
C ASP A 172 -7.11 -20.88 -5.52
N GLY A 173 -6.07 -20.64 -6.32
CA GLY A 173 -5.19 -19.47 -6.24
C GLY A 173 -5.72 -18.22 -6.96
N ASP A 174 -6.55 -18.41 -7.99
CA ASP A 174 -6.96 -17.30 -8.87
C ASP A 174 -8.02 -16.40 -8.21
N MET A 175 -8.98 -16.99 -7.46
CA MET A 175 -9.93 -16.23 -6.62
C MET A 175 -9.22 -15.48 -5.48
N PHE A 176 -8.13 -16.05 -4.95
CA PHE A 176 -7.39 -15.47 -3.83
C PHE A 176 -6.72 -14.14 -4.19
N VAL A 177 -6.22 -13.96 -5.41
CA VAL A 177 -5.53 -12.71 -5.82
C VAL A 177 -6.49 -11.53 -5.84
N ALA A 178 -7.67 -11.71 -6.43
CA ALA A 178 -8.68 -10.66 -6.51
C ALA A 178 -9.13 -10.21 -5.11
N ASP A 179 -9.47 -11.17 -4.25
CA ASP A 179 -9.89 -10.92 -2.87
C ASP A 179 -8.75 -10.32 -2.03
N PHE A 180 -7.51 -10.77 -2.25
CA PHE A 180 -6.33 -10.20 -1.61
C PHE A 180 -6.18 -8.70 -1.94
N PHE A 181 -6.17 -8.32 -3.22
CA PHE A 181 -5.98 -6.92 -3.60
C PHE A 181 -7.17 -6.03 -3.22
N ARG A 182 -8.41 -6.56 -3.25
CA ARG A 182 -9.59 -5.88 -2.70
C ARG A 182 -9.41 -5.59 -1.21
N SER A 183 -9.06 -6.61 -0.44
CA SER A 183 -8.84 -6.48 1.01
C SER A 183 -7.71 -5.52 1.35
N VAL A 184 -6.61 -5.56 0.57
CA VAL A 184 -5.50 -4.61 0.69
C VAL A 184 -5.96 -3.18 0.41
N TYR A 185 -6.75 -2.97 -0.64
CA TYR A 185 -7.28 -1.66 -0.96
C TYR A 185 -8.24 -1.15 0.11
N ASP A 186 -9.17 -1.98 0.58
CA ASP A 186 -10.15 -1.60 1.60
C ASP A 186 -9.47 -1.22 2.92
N PHE A 187 -8.47 -2.00 3.33
CA PHE A 187 -7.63 -1.66 4.47
C PHE A 187 -6.90 -0.33 4.24
N ALA A 188 -6.28 -0.17 3.07
CA ALA A 188 -5.53 1.02 2.75
C ALA A 188 -6.41 2.28 2.74
N ALA A 189 -7.61 2.20 2.16
CA ALA A 189 -8.60 3.27 2.16
C ALA A 189 -9.11 3.58 3.58
N GLY A 190 -9.10 2.60 4.48
CA GLY A 190 -9.37 2.79 5.90
C GLY A 190 -8.28 3.57 6.65
N GLU A 191 -7.00 3.39 6.31
CA GLU A 191 -5.87 3.92 7.08
C GLU A 191 -5.13 5.11 6.42
N TRP A 192 -5.03 5.17 5.09
CA TRP A 192 -4.38 6.24 4.35
C TRP A 192 -5.36 7.30 3.85
N GLN A 193 -4.81 8.43 3.43
CA GLN A 193 -5.60 9.52 2.90
C GLN A 193 -6.30 9.08 1.63
N ASP A 194 -7.62 9.22 1.63
CA ASP A 194 -8.47 8.69 0.59
C ASP A 194 -9.19 9.81 -0.17
N ARG A 195 -9.93 10.66 0.55
CA ARG A 195 -10.84 11.64 -0.09
C ARG A 195 -10.37 13.09 -0.05
N SER A 196 -9.58 13.47 0.94
CA SER A 196 -9.19 14.88 1.12
C SER A 196 -7.68 15.06 1.30
N THR A 197 -7.18 16.28 1.26
CA THR A 197 -5.75 16.57 1.44
C THR A 197 -5.33 16.75 2.90
N GLY A 198 -6.30 16.78 3.82
CA GLY A 198 -6.13 16.85 5.29
C GLY A 198 -6.83 15.68 5.96
N PRO A 199 -6.86 15.59 7.31
CA PRO A 199 -7.42 14.41 7.96
C PRO A 199 -8.84 14.08 7.49
N ASP A 200 -9.04 12.86 6.98
CA ASP A 200 -10.38 12.41 6.55
C ASP A 200 -11.27 12.20 7.79
N PRO A 201 -12.54 12.64 7.76
CA PRO A 201 -13.49 12.21 8.77
C PRO A 201 -13.64 10.68 8.71
N ALA A 202 -14.06 10.05 9.81
CA ALA A 202 -14.21 8.60 9.93
C ALA A 202 -15.40 8.02 9.12
N GLY A 203 -15.68 8.58 7.93
CA GLY A 203 -16.68 8.09 6.99
C GLY A 203 -16.20 6.85 6.21
N PRO A 204 -17.10 6.24 5.42
CA PRO A 204 -16.78 5.03 4.66
C PRO A 204 -15.64 5.33 3.67
N PRO A 205 -14.67 4.42 3.48
CA PRO A 205 -13.65 4.57 2.44
C PRO A 205 -14.28 4.57 1.03
N THR A 206 -13.53 5.02 0.02
CA THR A 206 -13.88 4.80 -1.39
C THR A 206 -13.74 3.33 -1.76
N ALA A 207 -14.36 2.94 -2.87
CA ALA A 207 -14.16 1.65 -3.52
C ALA A 207 -13.19 1.76 -4.70
N ILE A 208 -12.66 0.61 -5.13
CA ILE A 208 -11.85 0.51 -6.37
C ILE A 208 -12.66 1.05 -7.54
N GLY A 209 -12.05 1.96 -8.29
CA GLY A 209 -12.69 2.60 -9.43
C GLY A 209 -13.32 3.96 -9.13
N GLU A 210 -13.52 4.29 -7.85
CA GLU A 210 -13.94 5.62 -7.44
C GLU A 210 -12.76 6.62 -7.41
N PRO A 211 -13.03 7.92 -7.55
CA PRO A 211 -12.01 8.95 -7.35
C PRO A 211 -11.47 8.92 -5.92
N SER A 212 -10.19 8.57 -5.78
CA SER A 212 -9.45 8.47 -4.52
C SER A 212 -8.05 9.09 -4.64
N LEU A 213 -7.39 9.40 -3.52
CA LEU A 213 -5.96 9.73 -3.47
C LEU A 213 -5.07 8.47 -3.45
N ILE A 214 -5.64 7.30 -3.21
CA ILE A 214 -4.99 6.01 -3.41
C ILE A 214 -4.93 5.72 -4.91
N ARG A 215 -3.72 5.52 -5.44
CA ARG A 215 -3.52 5.27 -6.88
C ARG A 215 -3.13 3.82 -7.11
N HIS A 216 -3.82 3.18 -8.03
CA HIS A 216 -3.72 1.75 -8.31
C HIS A 216 -3.91 1.51 -9.82
N PRO A 217 -3.68 0.28 -10.33
CA PRO A 217 -3.78 -0.01 -11.76
C PRO A 217 -5.16 0.29 -12.38
N ASP A 218 -6.21 0.15 -11.58
CA ASP A 218 -7.60 0.38 -11.98
C ASP A 218 -8.12 1.79 -11.66
N HIS A 219 -7.24 2.67 -11.19
CA HIS A 219 -7.63 4.00 -10.75
C HIS A 219 -8.31 4.78 -11.89
N PRO A 220 -9.45 5.46 -11.65
CA PRO A 220 -10.13 6.24 -12.69
C PRO A 220 -9.13 7.21 -13.33
N GLY A 221 -8.93 7.07 -14.64
CA GLY A 221 -8.02 7.93 -15.36
C GLY A 221 -8.59 9.33 -15.35
N CYS A 222 -7.74 10.34 -15.15
CA CYS A 222 -8.13 11.68 -15.52
C CYS A 222 -8.24 11.71 -17.05
N PRO A 223 -9.37 12.13 -17.66
CA PRO A 223 -9.55 12.14 -19.12
C PRO A 223 -8.45 12.92 -19.86
N VAL A 224 -7.84 13.90 -19.20
CA VAL A 224 -6.75 14.72 -19.73
C VAL A 224 -5.34 14.17 -19.44
N ALA A 225 -5.21 13.05 -18.71
CA ALA A 225 -3.91 12.45 -18.37
C ALA A 225 -3.98 10.91 -18.38
N PRO A 226 -4.17 10.27 -19.56
CA PRO A 226 -4.26 8.81 -19.69
C PRO A 226 -3.00 8.07 -19.19
N HIS A 227 -1.85 8.75 -19.13
CA HIS A 227 -0.59 8.20 -18.59
C HIS A 227 -0.64 7.89 -17.09
N ARG A 228 -1.61 8.43 -16.33
CA ARG A 228 -1.68 8.19 -14.88
C ARG A 228 -1.88 6.72 -14.55
N ARG A 229 -2.72 5.99 -15.29
CA ARG A 229 -2.93 4.54 -15.05
C ARG A 229 -1.68 3.72 -15.34
N ARG A 230 -0.95 4.03 -16.43
CA ARG A 230 0.32 3.36 -16.76
C ARG A 230 1.37 3.52 -15.65
N ARG A 231 1.39 4.67 -14.96
CA ARG A 231 2.35 4.94 -13.86
C ARG A 231 2.14 4.05 -12.64
N TYR A 232 0.92 3.60 -12.38
CA TYR A 232 0.56 2.76 -11.24
C TYR A 232 0.33 1.30 -11.63
N ARG A 233 0.79 0.88 -12.82
CA ARG A 233 0.67 -0.50 -13.29
C ARG A 233 1.47 -1.47 -12.41
N THR A 234 2.52 -1.00 -11.75
CA THR A 234 3.47 -1.83 -10.99
C THR A 234 3.37 -1.68 -9.48
N HIS A 235 2.57 -0.72 -8.97
CA HIS A 235 2.44 -0.48 -7.54
C HIS A 235 1.11 0.20 -7.15
N LEU A 236 0.73 0.01 -5.90
CA LEU A 236 -0.32 0.73 -5.18
C LEU A 236 0.32 1.90 -4.40
N HIS A 237 0.00 3.13 -4.79
CA HIS A 237 0.48 4.34 -4.13
C HIS A 237 -0.44 4.71 -2.96
N LEU A 238 0.13 4.74 -1.76
CA LEU A 238 -0.54 5.11 -0.52
C LEU A 238 0.11 6.37 0.05
N GLN A 239 -0.70 7.35 0.46
CA GLN A 239 -0.15 8.57 1.04
C GLN A 239 -1.01 9.16 2.16
N ILE A 240 -0.39 10.00 2.99
CA ILE A 240 -1.03 10.81 4.02
C ILE A 240 -1.00 12.28 3.61
N GLY A 241 -2.17 12.90 3.58
CA GLY A 241 -2.37 14.27 3.09
C GLY A 241 -2.15 14.43 1.57
N GLY A 242 -2.34 15.65 1.07
CA GLY A 242 -2.18 15.97 -0.36
C GLY A 242 -0.72 16.03 -0.81
N THR A 243 -0.46 15.77 -2.10
CA THR A 243 0.72 16.28 -2.80
C THR A 243 0.56 17.79 -2.93
N GLU A 244 1.43 18.56 -2.28
CA GLU A 244 1.61 19.98 -2.56
C GLU A 244 2.30 20.15 -3.92
#